data_AF-A0AB35FTY9-F1
#
_entry.id   AF-A0AB35FTY9-F1
#
_cell.length_a   1.000
_cell.length_b   1.000
_cell.length_c   1.000
_cell.angle_alpha   90.00
_cell.angle_beta   90.00
_cell.angle_gamma   90.00
#
_symmetry.space_group_name_H-M   'P 1'
#
loop_
_entity.id
_entity.type
_entity.pdbx_description
1 polymer ?
#
loop_
_entity_poly.entity_id
_entity_poly.type
_entity_poly.pdbx_seq_one_letter_code
_entity_poly.pdbx_strand_id
1 'polypeptide(L)'
;MFPTFDRIKELAKKQGLSINLLEEKLGYSKNTIYNLKSSKPSTERISEIADYFHVSTDYLLGRTDNPNIAKNGDASAPLDLRDIAAQSMLFDGKPLSEEDIDFITAVLEAHLKNK
;
A
#
# COMPACT_ATOMS: atom_id res chain seq x y z
N MET A 1 -10.27 18.68 -5.86
CA MET A 1 -8.85 18.31 -5.94
C MET A 1 -8.78 16.82 -6.14
N PHE A 2 -8.05 16.32 -7.14
CA PHE A 2 -8.00 14.89 -7.42
C PHE A 2 -6.97 14.22 -6.51
N PRO A 3 -7.38 13.35 -5.56
CA PRO A 3 -6.46 12.75 -4.59
C PRO A 3 -5.41 11.83 -5.25
N THR A 4 -5.67 11.39 -6.48
CA THR A 4 -4.82 10.46 -7.24
C THR A 4 -3.42 11.01 -7.48
N PHE A 5 -3.30 12.26 -7.92
CA PHE A 5 -1.98 12.84 -8.15
C PHE A 5 -1.16 12.91 -6.86
N ASP A 6 -1.78 13.37 -5.77
CA ASP A 6 -1.08 13.55 -4.49
C ASP A 6 -0.60 12.21 -3.94
N ARG A 7 -1.44 11.17 -3.99
CA ARG A 7 -1.06 9.81 -3.57
C ARG A 7 0.08 9.23 -4.42
N ILE A 8 0.03 9.39 -5.74
CA ILE A 8 1.12 8.95 -6.64
C ILE A 8 2.42 9.68 -6.31
N LYS A 9 2.35 11.00 -6.04
CA LYS A 9 3.51 11.81 -5.68
C LYS A 9 4.12 11.38 -4.36
N GLU A 10 3.31 11.06 -3.36
CA GLU A 10 3.78 10.55 -2.08
C GLU A 10 4.45 9.18 -2.23
N LEU A 11 3.85 8.27 -3.00
CA LEU A 11 4.42 6.95 -3.30
C LEU A 11 5.75 7.05 -4.04
N ALA A 12 5.83 7.91 -5.07
CA ALA A 12 7.07 8.16 -5.80
C ALA A 12 8.16 8.72 -4.86
N LYS A 13 7.80 9.68 -4.00
CA LYS A 13 8.72 10.27 -3.02
C LYS A 13 9.23 9.23 -2.01
N LYS A 14 8.38 8.31 -1.55
CA LYS A 14 8.77 7.20 -0.66
C LYS A 14 9.81 6.29 -1.29
N GLN A 15 9.76 6.09 -2.60
CA GLN A 15 10.75 5.32 -3.36
C GLN A 15 11.96 6.16 -3.84
N GLY A 16 12.03 7.45 -3.51
CA GLY A 16 13.08 8.34 -4.02
C GLY A 16 12.99 8.63 -5.52
N LEU A 17 11.84 8.38 -6.14
CA LEU A 17 11.60 8.58 -7.57
C LEU A 17 11.00 9.96 -7.82
N SER A 18 11.49 10.61 -8.88
CA SER A 18 10.83 11.79 -9.45
C SER A 18 9.65 11.37 -10.32
N ILE A 19 8.61 12.21 -10.41
CA ILE A 19 7.45 11.95 -11.29
C ILE A 19 7.88 11.70 -12.74
N ASN A 20 8.84 12.47 -13.25
CA ASN A 20 9.35 12.29 -14.61
C ASN A 20 10.04 10.92 -14.80
N LEU A 21 10.72 10.42 -13.77
CA LEU A 21 11.38 9.12 -13.81
C LEU A 21 10.35 7.97 -13.69
N LEU A 22 9.29 8.18 -12.91
CA LEU A 22 8.15 7.26 -12.85
C LEU A 22 7.45 7.18 -14.22
N GLU A 23 7.22 8.32 -14.88
CA GLU A 23 6.69 8.36 -16.25
C GLU A 23 7.59 7.60 -17.21
N GLU A 24 8.91 7.79 -17.14
CA GLU A 24 9.86 7.07 -17.98
C GLU A 24 9.84 5.55 -17.72
N LYS A 25 9.80 5.13 -16.45
CA LYS A 25 9.71 3.72 -16.06
C LYS A 25 8.42 3.04 -16.52
N LEU A 26 7.31 3.77 -16.50
CA LEU A 26 6.00 3.30 -16.96
C LEU A 26 5.82 3.44 -18.49
N GLY A 27 6.79 4.01 -19.21
CA GLY A 27 6.68 4.24 -20.65
C GLY A 27 5.68 5.34 -21.03
N TYR A 28 5.36 6.23 -20.10
CA TYR A 28 4.43 7.34 -20.33
C TYR A 28 5.12 8.56 -20.93
N SER A 29 4.39 9.29 -21.77
CA SER A 29 4.82 10.61 -22.22
C SER A 29 4.94 11.57 -21.03
N LYS A 30 5.92 12.48 -21.11
CA LYS A 30 6.11 13.54 -20.12
C LYS A 30 4.81 14.27 -19.82
N ASN A 31 4.62 14.69 -18.57
CA ASN A 31 3.42 15.40 -18.08
C ASN A 31 2.13 14.56 -17.97
N THR A 32 2.17 13.28 -18.30
CA THR A 32 1.06 12.35 -18.12
C THR A 32 0.49 12.38 -16.70
N ILE A 33 1.36 12.21 -15.70
CA ILE A 33 0.96 12.10 -14.29
C ILE A 33 0.53 13.49 -13.79
N TYR A 34 1.19 14.55 -14.25
CA TYR A 34 0.77 15.92 -13.93
C TYR A 34 -0.63 16.26 -14.47
N ASN A 35 -1.01 15.72 -15.64
CA ASN A 35 -2.35 15.91 -16.20
C ASN A 35 -3.45 15.28 -15.34
N LEU A 36 -3.15 14.23 -14.56
CA LEU A 36 -4.10 13.61 -13.64
C LEU A 36 -4.62 14.55 -12.53
N LYS A 37 -3.98 15.72 -12.35
CA LYS A 37 -4.50 16.78 -11.47
C LYS A 37 -5.78 17.44 -11.98
N SER A 38 -5.98 17.42 -13.29
CA SER A 38 -7.05 18.17 -13.98
C SER A 38 -7.94 17.26 -14.82
N SER A 39 -7.49 16.05 -15.14
CA SER A 39 -8.24 15.07 -15.93
C SER A 39 -8.57 13.82 -15.11
N LYS A 40 -9.65 13.14 -15.51
CA LYS A 40 -9.93 11.80 -15.01
C LYS A 40 -8.85 10.85 -15.53
N PRO A 41 -8.19 10.08 -14.66
CA PRO A 41 -7.26 9.06 -15.12
C PRO A 41 -8.01 8.00 -15.94
N SER A 42 -7.35 7.41 -16.94
CA SER A 42 -7.86 6.18 -17.55
C SER A 42 -7.71 5.02 -16.56
N THR A 43 -8.68 4.11 -16.57
CA THR A 43 -8.64 2.89 -15.73
C THR A 43 -7.34 2.13 -15.92
N GLU A 44 -6.90 1.97 -17.18
CA GLU A 44 -5.66 1.32 -17.56
C GLU A 44 -4.43 1.91 -16.85
N ARG A 45 -4.30 3.25 -16.86
CA ARG A 45 -3.19 3.93 -16.21
C ARG A 45 -3.23 3.80 -14.70
N ILE A 46 -4.41 3.85 -14.10
CA ILE A 46 -4.53 3.66 -12.65
C ILE A 46 -4.08 2.25 -12.28
N SER A 47 -4.50 1.23 -13.05
CA SER A 47 -4.08 -0.14 -12.82
C SER A 47 -2.57 -0.31 -12.94
N GLU A 48 -1.96 0.18 -14.01
CA GLU A 48 -0.49 0.10 -14.19
C GLU A 48 0.29 0.77 -13.06
N ILE A 49 -0.15 1.96 -12.62
CA ILE A 49 0.47 2.68 -11.50
C ILE A 49 0.26 1.92 -10.19
N ALA A 50 -0.94 1.37 -9.98
CA ALA A 50 -1.28 0.57 -8.81
C ALA A 50 -0.40 -0.68 -8.73
N ASP A 51 -0.23 -1.39 -9.84
CA ASP A 51 0.62 -2.57 -9.97
C ASP A 51 2.09 -2.23 -9.71
N TYR A 52 2.58 -1.13 -10.28
CA TYR A 52 3.96 -0.66 -10.05
C TYR A 52 4.24 -0.39 -8.56
N PHE A 53 3.32 0.28 -7.87
CA PHE A 53 3.46 0.58 -6.45
C PHE A 53 2.96 -0.52 -5.51
N HIS A 54 2.42 -1.62 -6.05
CA HIS A 54 1.81 -2.71 -5.30
C HIS A 54 0.70 -2.22 -4.34
N VAL A 55 -0.11 -1.27 -4.80
CA VAL A 55 -1.22 -0.68 -4.04
C VAL A 55 -2.56 -0.98 -4.71
N SER A 56 -3.67 -0.76 -4.01
CA SER A 56 -5.00 -0.85 -4.61
C SER A 56 -5.31 0.35 -5.51
N THR A 57 -6.05 0.11 -6.59
CA THR A 57 -6.60 1.19 -7.43
C THR A 57 -7.57 2.07 -6.64
N ASP A 58 -8.30 1.48 -5.67
CA ASP A 58 -9.15 2.21 -4.72
C ASP A 58 -8.34 3.16 -3.83
N TYR A 59 -7.11 2.79 -3.46
CA TYR A 59 -6.19 3.71 -2.80
C TYR A 59 -5.74 4.81 -3.75
N LEU A 60 -5.40 4.55 -5.01
CA LEU A 60 -5.07 5.67 -5.91
C LEU A 60 -6.26 6.60 -6.16
N LEU A 61 -7.49 6.08 -6.13
CA LEU A 61 -8.70 6.86 -6.39
C LEU A 61 -9.26 7.60 -5.17
N GLY A 62 -8.71 7.41 -3.97
CA GLY A 62 -9.24 8.05 -2.77
C GLY A 62 -10.49 7.38 -2.18
N ARG A 63 -10.79 6.13 -2.58
CA ARG A 63 -11.97 5.38 -2.10
C ARG A 63 -11.69 4.66 -0.78
N THR A 64 -10.42 4.43 -0.47
CA THR A 64 -9.94 3.85 0.79
C THR A 64 -8.62 4.51 1.19
N ASP A 65 -8.31 4.60 2.47
CA ASP A 65 -6.98 5.00 2.95
C ASP A 65 -6.03 3.82 3.11
N ASN A 66 -6.52 2.59 2.93
CA ASN A 66 -5.70 1.39 2.98
C ASN A 66 -4.99 1.20 1.62
N PRO A 67 -3.65 1.32 1.55
CA PRO A 67 -2.91 1.09 0.31
C PRO A 67 -2.93 -0.37 -0.12
N ASN A 68 -3.24 -1.32 0.79
CA ASN A 68 -3.21 -2.73 0.49
C ASN A 68 -4.31 -3.13 -0.50
N ILE A 69 -3.93 -3.96 -1.46
CA ILE A 69 -4.87 -4.68 -2.33
C ILE A 69 -5.66 -5.62 -1.42
N ALA A 70 -6.99 -5.57 -1.51
CA ALA A 70 -7.85 -6.54 -0.84
C ALA A 70 -7.50 -7.93 -1.38
N LYS A 71 -6.70 -8.70 -0.62
CA LYS A 71 -6.38 -10.09 -0.95
C LYS A 71 -7.68 -10.88 -0.81
N ASN A 72 -8.33 -11.14 -1.94
CA ASN A 72 -9.40 -12.12 -2.01
C ASN A 72 -8.79 -13.48 -1.68
N GLY A 73 -8.98 -13.94 -0.45
CA GLY A 73 -9.10 -15.37 -0.13
C GLY A 73 -7.94 -16.34 -0.34
N ASP A 74 -6.77 -15.94 -0.85
CA ASP A 74 -5.64 -16.87 -0.95
C ASP A 74 -4.76 -16.82 0.31
N ALA A 75 -5.09 -17.70 1.26
CA ALA A 75 -4.35 -17.98 2.50
C ALA A 75 -2.98 -18.68 2.26
N SER A 76 -2.33 -18.44 1.12
CA SER A 76 -1.11 -19.14 0.68
C SER A 76 0.12 -18.24 0.52
N ALA A 77 -0.04 -16.91 0.55
CA ALA A 77 1.10 -16.06 0.90
C ALA A 77 1.34 -16.24 2.41
N PRO A 78 2.57 -16.55 2.87
CA PRO A 78 2.86 -16.56 4.30
C PRO A 78 2.49 -15.19 4.82
N LEU A 79 1.35 -15.14 5.50
CA LEU A 79 0.88 -13.95 6.19
C LEU A 79 1.77 -13.92 7.41
N ASP A 80 2.94 -13.28 7.28
CA ASP A 80 3.89 -13.18 8.37
C ASP A 80 3.14 -12.58 9.55
N LEU A 81 2.92 -13.38 10.59
CA LEU A 81 2.20 -12.98 11.79
C LEU A 81 2.87 -11.76 12.43
N ARG A 82 4.17 -11.59 12.18
CA ARG A 82 4.95 -10.38 12.46
C ARG A 82 4.40 -9.13 11.76
N ASP A 83 3.98 -9.22 10.51
CA ASP A 83 3.43 -8.09 9.74
C ASP A 83 2.03 -7.72 10.22
N ILE A 84 1.22 -8.69 10.67
CA ILE A 84 -0.08 -8.42 11.32
C ILE A 84 0.11 -7.80 12.70
N ALA A 85 1.02 -8.34 13.51
CA ALA A 85 1.37 -7.78 14.82
C ALA A 85 2.00 -6.39 14.66
N ALA A 86 2.77 -6.17 13.58
CA ALA A 86 3.30 -4.87 13.20
C ALA A 86 2.21 -3.91 12.68
N GLN A 87 1.24 -4.37 11.91
CA GLN A 87 0.09 -3.54 11.53
C GLN A 87 -0.82 -3.24 12.73
N SER A 88 -0.79 -4.09 13.75
CA SER A 88 -1.41 -3.87 15.06
C SER A 88 -0.56 -2.99 15.99
N MET A 89 0.53 -2.35 15.51
CA MET A 89 1.42 -1.43 16.27
C MET A 89 0.74 -0.18 16.86
N LEU A 90 -0.59 -0.09 16.83
CA LEU A 90 -1.39 0.87 17.59
C LEU A 90 -2.33 0.11 18.53
N PHE A 91 -1.78 -0.50 19.58
CA PHE A 91 -2.58 -0.85 20.77
C PHE A 91 -2.46 0.32 21.75
N ASP A 92 -3.57 1.04 21.95
CA ASP A 92 -3.67 2.21 22.85
C ASP A 92 -2.82 3.45 22.46
N GLY A 93 -2.42 3.55 21.18
CA GLY A 93 -1.72 4.75 20.65
C GLY A 93 -0.24 4.85 21.01
N LYS A 94 0.38 3.78 21.51
CA LYS A 94 1.83 3.68 21.73
C LYS A 94 2.46 2.70 20.73
N PRO A 95 3.69 2.98 20.24
CA PRO A 95 4.43 2.02 19.42
C PRO A 95 4.74 0.79 20.27
N LEU A 96 4.24 -0.36 19.84
CA LEU A 96 4.58 -1.64 20.44
C LEU A 96 6.08 -1.91 20.26
N SER A 97 6.73 -2.33 21.33
CA SER A 97 8.15 -2.71 21.29
C SER A 97 8.32 -4.07 20.60
N GLU A 98 9.52 -4.39 20.12
CA GLU A 98 9.81 -5.69 19.51
C GLU A 98 9.45 -6.86 20.44
N GLU A 99 9.62 -6.67 21.75
CA GLU A 99 9.27 -7.66 22.78
C GLU A 99 7.75 -7.93 22.84
N ASP A 100 6.93 -6.89 22.70
CA ASP A 100 5.47 -7.04 22.74
C ASP A 100 4.94 -7.74 21.49
N ILE A 101 5.57 -7.50 20.33
CA ILE A 101 5.24 -8.13 19.05
C ILE A 101 5.52 -9.63 19.13
N ASP A 102 6.68 -10.00 19.68
CA ASP A 102 7.07 -11.40 19.85
C ASP A 102 6.12 -12.10 20.85
N PHE A 103 5.69 -11.42 21.91
CA PHE A 103 4.70 -11.94 22.85
C PHE A 103 3.33 -12.20 22.19
N ILE A 104 2.80 -11.22 21.45
CA ILE A 104 1.51 -11.34 20.75
C ILE A 104 1.56 -12.49 19.73
N THR A 105 2.68 -12.59 18.99
CA THR A 105 2.90 -13.64 18.01
C THR A 105 2.90 -15.03 18.67
N ALA A 106 3.63 -15.18 19.79
CA ALA A 106 3.70 -16.45 20.52
C ALA A 106 2.33 -16.90 21.07
N VAL A 107 1.52 -15.96 21.57
CA VAL A 107 0.16 -16.25 22.08
C VAL A 107 -0.78 -16.68 20.96
N LEU A 108 -0.74 -15.99 19.81
CA LEU A 108 -1.53 -16.35 18.62
C LEU A 108 -1.15 -17.73 18.09
N GLU A 109 0.14 -18.01 17.97
CA GLU A 109 0.65 -19.31 17.51
C GLU A 109 0.23 -20.45 18.44
N ALA A 110 0.32 -20.23 19.76
CA ALA A 110 -0.13 -21.20 20.76
C ALA A 110 -1.64 -21.46 20.65
N HIS A 111 -2.46 -20.45 20.37
CA HIS A 111 -3.91 -20.62 20.23
C HIS A 111 -4.31 -21.35 18.93
N LEU A 112 -3.61 -21.08 17.83
CA LEU A 112 -3.82 -21.75 16.53
C LEU A 112 -3.39 -23.22 16.55
N LYS A 113 -2.35 -23.56 17.30
CA LYS A 113 -1.83 -24.93 17.41
C LYS A 113 -2.63 -25.83 18.36
N ASN A 114 -3.49 -25.24 19.20
CA ASN A 114 -4.30 -25.95 20.21
C ASN A 114 -5.76 -26.16 19.77
N LYS A 115 -6.04 -26.05 18.47
CA LYS A 115 -7.36 -26.25 17.85
C LYS A 115 -7.27 -27.30 16.75
#